data_AF-A0A965K1Q3-F1
#
_entry.id   AF-A0A965K1Q3-F1
#
_cell.length_a   1.000
_cell.length_b   1.000
_cell.length_c   1.000
_cell.angle_alpha   90.00
_cell.angle_beta   90.00
_cell.angle_gamma   90.00
#
_symmetry.space_group_name_H-M   'P 1'
#
loop_
_entity.id
_entity.type
_entity.pdbx_description
1 polymer ?
#
loop_
_entity_poly.entity_id
_entity_poly.type
_entity_poly.pdbx_seq_one_letter_code
_entity_poly.pdbx_strand_id
1 'polypeptide(L)'
;GERYGYIYEINYLRCIHCDLCVEACPTEAITESKMFEFSFTNRSDAIYTKAELVVDDMGEPKRLPWEDWRAGESAMTGGWMRATAPAGNAEYEGITQWSGDLGVGVRAAEGGQSENRDDAATGSKQLRDAFTAHLEPEDIPLDRRGIAGLITKLEASKVGHLIRKVRA
;
A
#
# COMPACT_ATOMS: atom_id res chain seq x y z
N GLY A 1 4.14 24.03 22.54
CA GLY A 1 4.10 23.52 23.91
C GLY A 1 4.02 22.02 23.84
N GLU A 2 4.84 21.31 24.61
CA GLU A 2 4.87 19.84 24.63
C GLU A 2 3.53 19.31 25.14
N ARG A 3 2.96 18.30 24.46
CA ARG A 3 1.68 17.68 24.81
C ARG A 3 1.95 16.29 25.37
N TYR A 4 1.50 16.05 26.62
CA TYR A 4 1.67 14.76 27.30
C TYR A 4 0.31 14.10 27.51
N GLY A 5 0.05 13.01 26.78
CA GLY A 5 -1.12 12.16 26.99
C GLY A 5 -0.85 11.16 28.11
N TYR A 6 -1.32 11.45 29.32
CA TYR A 6 -1.29 10.48 30.43
C TYR A 6 -2.15 9.25 30.11
N ILE A 7 -3.29 9.48 29.47
CA ILE A 7 -4.17 8.46 28.91
C ILE A 7 -4.16 8.66 27.41
N TYR A 8 -3.77 7.61 26.68
CA TYR A 8 -3.80 7.60 25.23
C TYR A 8 -4.65 6.41 24.81
N GLU A 9 -5.83 6.71 24.27
CA GLU A 9 -6.80 5.71 23.87
C GLU A 9 -7.44 6.09 22.53
N ILE A 10 -7.64 5.11 21.66
CA ILE A 10 -8.36 5.24 20.40
C ILE A 10 -9.57 4.32 20.46
N ASN A 11 -10.76 4.91 20.31
CA ASN A 11 -12.00 4.17 20.24
C ASN A 11 -12.40 3.94 18.79
N TYR A 12 -12.18 2.73 18.27
CA TYR A 12 -12.47 2.37 16.88
C TYR A 12 -13.97 2.32 16.56
N LEU A 13 -14.86 2.32 17.56
CA LEU A 13 -16.31 2.48 17.32
C LEU A 13 -16.72 3.94 17.08
N ARG A 14 -15.82 4.89 17.32
CA ARG A 14 -16.02 6.33 17.07
C ARG A 14 -15.06 6.88 16.00
N CYS A 15 -13.95 6.20 15.78
CA CYS A 15 -13.03 6.52 14.71
C CYS A 15 -13.75 6.42 13.37
N ILE A 16 -13.50 7.36 12.48
CA ILE A 16 -14.03 7.36 11.11
C ILE A 16 -12.93 7.14 10.07
N HIS A 17 -11.71 6.80 10.50
CA HIS A 17 -10.56 6.53 9.61
C HIS A 17 -10.32 7.67 8.60
N CYS A 18 -10.19 8.89 9.12
CA CYS A 18 -10.01 10.10 8.32
C CYS A 18 -8.59 10.68 8.36
N ASP A 19 -7.69 10.09 9.15
CA ASP A 19 -6.28 10.48 9.26
C ASP A 19 -5.96 11.90 9.70
N LEU A 20 -6.97 12.67 10.11
CA LEU A 20 -6.77 14.00 10.68
C LEU A 20 -5.90 13.98 11.95
N CYS A 21 -5.87 12.87 12.68
CA CYS A 21 -4.98 12.71 13.84
C CYS A 21 -3.50 12.57 13.43
N VAL A 22 -3.22 11.93 12.30
CA VAL A 22 -1.87 11.78 11.74
C VAL A 22 -1.38 13.13 11.24
N GLU A 23 -2.20 13.84 10.46
CA GLU A 23 -1.86 15.17 9.93
C GLU A 23 -1.69 16.22 11.02
N ALA A 24 -2.51 16.17 12.06
CA ALA A 24 -2.45 17.13 13.16
C ALA A 24 -1.26 16.90 14.10
N CYS A 25 -0.58 15.75 14.04
CA CYS A 25 0.50 15.43 14.94
C CYS A 25 1.80 16.12 14.52
N PRO A 26 2.30 17.12 15.28
CA PRO A 26 3.49 17.88 14.89
C PRO A 26 4.81 17.11 15.10
N THR A 27 4.75 16.00 15.81
CA THR A 27 5.91 15.16 16.15
C THR A 27 5.76 13.73 15.66
N GLU A 28 4.74 13.47 14.82
CA GLU A 28 4.58 12.17 14.15
C GLU A 28 4.47 10.97 15.11
N ALA A 29 3.91 11.21 16.29
CA ALA A 29 3.76 10.17 17.31
C ALA A 29 2.66 9.14 16.98
N ILE A 30 1.82 9.41 15.98
CA ILE A 30 0.76 8.52 15.50
C ILE A 30 0.78 8.43 13.98
N THR A 31 0.64 7.21 13.48
CA THR A 31 0.48 6.86 12.07
C THR A 31 -0.70 5.88 11.95
N GLU A 32 -1.33 5.81 10.78
CA GLU A 32 -2.38 4.82 10.51
C GLU A 32 -1.82 3.69 9.66
N SER A 33 -1.84 2.49 10.23
CA SER A 33 -1.43 1.28 9.55
C SER A 33 -2.38 0.96 8.37
N LYS A 34 -1.90 0.22 7.37
CA LYS A 34 -2.73 -0.29 6.25
C LYS A 34 -3.40 -1.63 6.53
N MET A 35 -3.34 -2.11 7.77
CA MET A 35 -4.12 -3.26 8.20
C MET A 35 -5.59 -2.85 8.31
N PHE A 36 -6.44 -3.56 7.57
CA PHE A 36 -7.89 -3.33 7.55
C PHE A 36 -8.67 -4.56 8.03
N GLU A 37 -8.01 -5.72 8.15
CA GLU A 37 -8.61 -6.99 8.58
C GLU A 37 -8.59 -7.11 10.11
N PHE A 38 -9.29 -6.21 10.79
CA PHE A 38 -9.49 -6.26 12.24
C PHE A 38 -10.98 -6.15 12.56
N SER A 39 -11.52 -7.18 13.18
CA SER A 39 -12.95 -7.23 13.54
C SER A 39 -13.11 -7.59 14.99
N PHE A 40 -13.99 -6.86 15.68
CA PHE A 40 -14.16 -7.00 17.12
C PHE A 40 -15.38 -7.86 17.42
N THR A 41 -15.23 -8.78 18.38
CA THR A 41 -16.36 -9.54 18.92
C THR A 41 -16.93 -8.89 20.19
N ASN A 42 -16.11 -8.13 20.91
CA ASN A 42 -16.54 -7.35 22.06
C ASN A 42 -16.22 -5.85 21.87
N ARG A 43 -17.02 -5.01 22.53
CA ARG A 43 -16.83 -3.55 22.52
C ARG A 43 -15.52 -3.11 23.18
N SER A 44 -15.04 -3.83 24.19
CA SER A 44 -13.79 -3.54 24.89
C SER A 44 -12.60 -3.61 23.93
N ASP A 45 -12.62 -4.58 23.03
CA ASP A 45 -11.51 -4.89 22.12
C ASP A 45 -11.35 -3.79 21.05
N ALA A 46 -12.41 -3.00 20.84
CA ALA A 46 -12.40 -1.84 19.95
C ALA A 46 -11.86 -0.56 20.61
N ILE A 47 -11.44 -0.61 21.88
CA ILE A 47 -10.84 0.52 22.59
C ILE A 47 -9.36 0.22 22.81
N TYR A 48 -8.53 0.76 21.94
CA TYR A 48 -7.09 0.55 22.02
C TYR A 48 -6.47 1.54 22.98
N THR A 49 -5.59 1.06 23.83
CA THR A 49 -4.84 1.81 24.82
C THR A 49 -3.41 2.07 24.35
N LYS A 50 -2.68 2.94 25.06
CA LYS A 50 -1.25 3.16 24.83
C LYS A 50 -0.46 1.84 24.80
N ALA A 51 -0.84 0.87 25.64
CA ALA A 51 -0.13 -0.40 25.70
C ALA A 51 -0.26 -1.21 24.41
N GLU A 52 -1.35 -1.06 23.66
CA GLU A 52 -1.61 -1.74 22.39
C GLU A 52 -1.06 -0.95 21.20
N LEU A 53 -1.10 0.38 21.26
CA LEU A 53 -0.74 1.29 20.15
C LEU A 53 0.77 1.54 20.01
N VAL A 54 1.55 1.37 21.07
CA VAL A 54 3.00 1.63 21.02
C VAL A 54 3.71 0.51 20.29
N VAL A 55 4.45 0.87 19.25
CA VAL A 55 5.34 0.00 18.46
C VAL A 55 6.57 -0.43 19.25
N ASP A 56 7.27 -1.46 18.76
CA ASP A 56 8.57 -1.86 19.30
C ASP A 56 9.73 -0.93 18.85
N ASP A 57 10.94 -1.23 19.29
CA ASP A 57 12.15 -0.45 18.95
C ASP A 57 12.48 -0.46 17.46
N MET A 58 11.92 -1.40 16.69
CA MET A 58 12.09 -1.52 15.25
C MET A 58 10.94 -0.85 14.48
N GLY A 59 9.91 -0.36 15.18
CA GLY A 59 8.73 0.27 14.59
C GLY A 59 7.63 -0.71 14.17
N GLU A 60 7.71 -1.99 14.55
CA GLU A 60 6.66 -2.96 14.23
C GLU A 60 5.46 -2.78 15.17
N PRO A 61 4.22 -2.82 14.64
CA PRO A 61 3.02 -2.79 15.46
C PRO A 61 2.86 -4.08 16.25
N LYS A 62 2.25 -3.95 17.43
CA LYS A 62 1.83 -5.12 18.21
C LYS A 62 0.73 -5.86 17.47
N ARG A 63 0.80 -7.19 17.46
CA ARG A 63 -0.21 -8.05 16.85
C ARG A 63 -1.23 -8.46 17.90
N LEU A 64 -2.43 -7.91 17.82
CA LEU A 64 -3.49 -8.19 18.77
C LEU A 64 -4.31 -9.42 18.33
N PRO A 65 -4.96 -10.13 19.27
CA PRO A 65 -5.67 -11.38 18.96
C PRO A 65 -6.82 -11.27 17.93
N TRP A 66 -7.35 -10.06 17.72
CA TRP A 66 -8.47 -9.77 16.83
C TRP A 66 -8.05 -9.16 15.48
N GLU A 67 -6.74 -9.08 15.23
CA GLU A 67 -6.15 -8.57 14.00
C GLU A 67 -5.64 -9.74 13.14
N ASP A 68 -6.03 -9.79 11.87
CA ASP A 68 -5.50 -10.75 10.91
C ASP A 68 -4.33 -10.12 10.14
N TRP A 69 -3.11 -10.30 10.66
CA TRP A 69 -1.89 -9.82 10.04
C TRP A 69 -1.35 -10.84 9.03
N ARG A 70 -1.38 -10.50 7.74
CA ARG A 70 -0.73 -11.34 6.71
C ARG A 70 0.75 -10.99 6.55
N ALA A 71 1.51 -11.95 6.04
CA ALA A 71 2.94 -11.79 5.80
C ALA A 71 3.20 -10.61 4.84
N GLY A 72 4.00 -9.64 5.31
CA GLY A 72 4.38 -8.46 4.52
C GLY A 72 3.43 -7.26 4.65
N GLU A 73 2.29 -7.37 5.32
CA GLU A 73 1.35 -6.25 5.46
C GLU A 73 1.87 -5.15 6.39
N SER A 74 2.63 -5.50 7.44
CA SER A 74 3.31 -4.49 8.27
C SER A 74 4.35 -3.69 7.49
N ALA A 75 4.89 -4.23 6.38
CA ALA A 75 5.74 -3.47 5.48
C ALA A 75 4.96 -2.50 4.55
N MET A 76 3.63 -2.45 4.66
CA MET A 76 2.78 -1.55 3.87
C MET A 76 2.14 -0.45 4.71
N THR A 77 2.37 -0.41 6.03
CA THR A 77 1.62 0.42 6.98
C THR A 77 1.96 1.91 6.95
N GLY A 78 3.00 2.34 6.24
CA GLY A 78 3.41 3.74 6.26
C GLY A 78 2.59 4.70 5.38
N GLY A 79 2.63 6.00 5.69
CA GLY A 79 2.38 7.18 4.82
C GLY A 79 1.03 7.38 4.12
N TRP A 80 0.18 8.27 4.66
CA TRP A 80 -0.95 8.92 3.96
C TRP A 80 -0.52 10.10 3.06
N MET A 81 0.67 10.67 3.30
CA MET A 81 1.29 11.72 2.47
C MET A 81 2.17 11.15 1.35
N ARG A 82 1.72 10.04 0.75
CA ARG A 82 2.24 9.53 -0.53
C ARG A 82 1.55 10.16 -1.74
N ALA A 83 1.00 11.36 -1.59
CA ALA A 83 0.55 12.15 -2.72
C ALA A 83 1.78 12.66 -3.48
N THR A 84 2.31 11.80 -4.34
CA THR A 84 3.16 12.16 -5.48
C THR A 84 2.38 12.97 -6.51
N ALA A 85 1.10 13.28 -6.26
CA ALA A 85 0.41 14.36 -6.94
C ALA A 85 1.24 15.62 -6.68
N PRO A 86 2.01 16.10 -7.65
CA PRO A 86 3.10 17.02 -7.38
C PRO A 86 2.62 18.45 -7.05
N ALA A 87 1.33 18.60 -6.69
CA ALA A 87 0.55 19.82 -6.83
C ALA A 87 0.74 20.49 -8.21
N GLY A 88 1.16 19.73 -9.23
CA GLY A 88 1.51 20.20 -10.56
C GLY A 88 3.00 20.43 -10.87
N ASN A 89 3.94 20.23 -9.93
CA ASN A 89 5.39 20.35 -10.19
C ASN A 89 6.08 18.99 -10.49
N ALA A 90 6.37 18.73 -11.76
CA ALA A 90 7.02 17.49 -12.22
C ALA A 90 8.37 17.16 -11.53
N GLU A 91 9.05 18.13 -10.92
CA GLU A 91 10.28 17.86 -10.14
C GLU A 91 10.05 16.96 -8.93
N TYR A 92 8.81 16.85 -8.44
CA TYR A 92 8.46 16.04 -7.28
C TYR A 92 7.91 14.65 -7.64
N GLU A 93 7.88 14.32 -8.92
CA GLU A 93 7.53 12.98 -9.39
C GLU A 93 8.59 11.95 -8.96
N GLY A 94 8.17 10.83 -8.38
CA GLY A 94 9.10 9.77 -7.95
C GLY A 94 9.98 10.13 -6.74
N ILE A 95 9.70 11.24 -6.05
CA ILE A 95 10.40 11.64 -4.82
C ILE A 95 9.52 11.35 -3.60
N THR A 96 10.08 10.60 -2.64
CA THR A 96 9.46 10.45 -1.32
C THR A 96 9.66 11.74 -0.53
N GLN A 97 8.62 12.57 -0.46
CA GLN A 97 8.66 13.88 0.21
C GLN A 97 8.84 13.75 1.72
N TRP A 98 8.01 12.93 2.37
CA TRP A 98 7.97 12.79 3.82
C TRP A 98 7.39 11.44 4.25
N SER A 99 7.98 10.83 5.27
CA SER A 99 7.55 9.57 5.87
C SER A 99 7.84 9.63 7.37
N GLY A 100 6.79 9.73 8.20
CA GLY A 100 6.92 9.76 9.66
C GLY A 100 7.10 8.40 10.33
N ASP A 101 7.26 7.34 9.53
CA ASP A 101 7.40 5.97 10.04
C ASP A 101 8.87 5.66 10.39
N LEU A 102 9.08 4.93 11.50
CA LEU A 102 10.39 4.47 12.02
C LEU A 102 11.06 3.38 11.15
N GLY A 103 10.94 3.46 9.82
CA GLY A 103 11.62 2.59 8.87
C GLY A 103 10.86 1.34 8.44
N VAL A 104 9.94 0.80 9.25
CA VAL A 104 8.99 -0.24 8.83
C VAL A 104 7.86 0.40 8.04
N GLY A 105 7.59 -0.12 6.84
CA GLY A 105 6.53 0.44 6.00
C GLY A 105 6.98 1.46 4.96
N VAL A 106 8.30 1.74 4.83
CA VAL A 106 8.83 2.67 3.83
C VAL A 106 8.67 2.08 2.43
N ARG A 107 7.80 2.71 1.64
CA ARG A 107 7.56 2.36 0.23
C ARG A 107 8.30 3.33 -0.67
N ALA A 108 8.66 2.87 -1.87
CA ALA A 108 9.12 3.77 -2.93
C ALA A 108 8.03 4.79 -3.26
N ALA A 109 8.42 5.98 -3.72
CA ALA A 109 7.49 6.98 -4.22
C ALA A 109 6.64 6.37 -5.35
N GLU A 110 5.36 6.73 -5.40
CA GLU A 110 4.53 6.35 -6.54
C GLU A 110 5.12 6.99 -7.82
N GLY A 111 5.29 6.19 -8.87
CA GLY A 111 5.63 6.72 -10.18
C GLY A 111 4.55 7.69 -10.63
N GLY A 112 4.92 8.85 -11.16
CA GLY A 112 3.92 9.79 -11.64
C GLY A 112 3.28 9.33 -12.95
N GLN A 113 2.46 10.21 -13.50
CA GLN A 113 1.69 9.92 -14.72
C GLN A 113 2.48 10.21 -16.00
N SER A 114 3.79 10.49 -15.90
CA SER A 114 4.65 10.68 -17.07
C SER A 114 4.86 9.36 -17.83
N GLU A 115 5.31 9.45 -19.09
CA GLU A 115 5.54 8.28 -19.95
C GLU A 115 6.57 7.27 -19.40
N ASN A 116 7.30 7.59 -18.32
CA ASN A 116 8.34 6.77 -17.69
C ASN A 116 7.91 6.11 -16.35
N ARG A 117 6.63 5.82 -16.16
CA ARG A 117 6.12 5.13 -14.95
C ARG A 117 6.71 3.71 -14.80
N ASP A 118 7.46 3.46 -13.72
CA ASP A 118 8.00 2.13 -13.36
C ASP A 118 6.99 1.33 -12.52
N ASP A 119 6.04 0.71 -13.22
CA ASP A 119 5.00 -0.16 -12.65
C ASP A 119 5.52 -1.39 -11.92
N ALA A 120 6.74 -1.85 -12.25
CA ALA A 120 7.35 -3.00 -11.61
C ALA A 120 7.87 -2.66 -10.20
N ALA A 121 8.44 -1.45 -10.02
CA ALA A 121 8.95 -0.99 -8.74
C ALA A 121 7.84 -0.68 -7.72
N THR A 122 6.71 -0.14 -8.18
CA THR A 122 5.55 0.21 -7.33
C THR A 122 4.57 -0.95 -7.13
N GLY A 123 4.68 -2.01 -7.94
CA GLY A 123 3.71 -3.10 -7.99
C GLY A 123 2.34 -2.69 -8.55
N SER A 124 2.23 -1.49 -9.14
CA SER A 124 0.99 -1.03 -9.76
C SER A 124 0.81 -1.68 -11.13
N LYS A 125 -0.40 -2.21 -11.40
CA LYS A 125 -0.76 -2.66 -12.75
C LYS A 125 -1.51 -1.55 -13.47
N GLN A 126 -1.16 -1.25 -14.71
CA GLN A 126 -1.99 -0.36 -15.53
C GLN A 126 -3.39 -0.95 -15.68
N LEU A 127 -4.41 -0.10 -15.60
CA LEU A 127 -5.80 -0.51 -15.84
C LEU A 127 -5.93 -1.18 -17.23
N ARG A 128 -5.20 -0.70 -18.23
CA ARG A 128 -5.18 -1.27 -19.60
C ARG A 128 -4.61 -2.70 -19.65
N ASP A 129 -3.68 -3.03 -18.75
CA ASP A 129 -3.10 -4.37 -18.63
C ASP A 129 -3.94 -5.31 -17.76
N ALA A 130 -4.70 -4.77 -16.81
CA ALA A 130 -5.59 -5.54 -15.93
C ALA A 130 -6.94 -5.86 -16.59
N PHE A 131 -7.42 -5.02 -17.51
CA PHE A 131 -8.79 -5.06 -18.04
C PHE A 131 -8.88 -5.48 -19.52
N THR A 132 -7.98 -6.31 -20.05
CA THR A 132 -8.09 -6.75 -21.46
C THR A 132 -9.42 -7.45 -21.77
N ALA A 133 -10.10 -8.00 -20.75
CA ALA A 133 -11.44 -8.59 -20.86
C ALA A 133 -12.59 -7.59 -21.04
N HIS A 134 -12.35 -6.30 -20.77
CA HIS A 134 -13.36 -5.23 -20.82
C HIS A 134 -13.06 -4.18 -21.91
N LEU A 135 -12.02 -4.40 -22.72
CA LEU A 135 -11.71 -3.56 -23.88
C LEU A 135 -12.49 -4.06 -25.09
N GLU A 136 -13.06 -3.14 -25.87
CA GLU A 136 -13.58 -3.48 -27.17
C GLU A 136 -12.45 -3.99 -28.08
N PRO A 137 -12.75 -4.87 -29.06
CA PRO A 137 -11.73 -5.44 -29.94
C PRO A 137 -10.83 -4.39 -30.60
N GLU A 138 -11.35 -3.19 -30.89
CA GLU A 138 -10.64 -2.05 -31.46
C GLU A 138 -9.71 -1.28 -30.49
N ASP A 139 -9.82 -1.52 -29.18
CA ASP A 139 -8.99 -0.85 -28.16
C ASP A 139 -7.85 -1.72 -27.63
N ILE A 140 -7.86 -3.02 -27.96
CA ILE A 140 -6.77 -3.95 -27.63
C ILE A 140 -5.53 -3.58 -28.47
N PRO A 141 -4.36 -3.33 -27.86
CA PRO A 141 -3.12 -3.06 -28.60
C PRO A 141 -2.87 -4.08 -29.73
N LEU A 142 -2.37 -3.62 -30.88
CA LEU A 142 -2.27 -4.43 -32.11
C LEU A 142 -1.42 -5.70 -31.92
N ASP A 143 -0.38 -5.63 -31.09
CA ASP A 143 0.49 -6.74 -30.67
C ASP A 143 -0.22 -7.78 -29.81
N ARG A 144 -1.37 -7.44 -29.23
CA ARG A 144 -2.19 -8.29 -28.35
C ARG A 144 -3.55 -8.65 -28.96
N ARG A 145 -3.84 -8.18 -30.18
CA ARG A 145 -5.08 -8.44 -30.91
C ARG A 145 -4.91 -9.59 -31.91
N GLY A 146 -5.99 -10.34 -32.17
CA GLY A 146 -6.05 -11.33 -33.25
C GLY A 146 -4.99 -12.45 -33.15
N ILE A 147 -4.48 -12.89 -34.31
CA ILE A 147 -3.49 -13.98 -34.41
C ILE A 147 -2.17 -13.61 -33.72
N ALA A 148 -1.75 -12.34 -33.80
CA ALA A 148 -0.54 -11.86 -33.13
C ALA A 148 -0.64 -12.03 -31.61
N GLY A 149 -1.76 -11.64 -30.99
CA GLY A 149 -1.99 -11.83 -29.56
C GLY A 149 -2.06 -13.30 -29.12
N LEU A 150 -2.56 -14.19 -29.99
CA LEU A 150 -2.56 -15.63 -29.74
C LEU A 150 -1.14 -16.23 -29.77
N ILE A 151 -0.30 -15.78 -30.71
CA ILE A 151 1.10 -16.19 -30.80
C ILE A 151 1.87 -15.73 -29.56
N THR A 152 1.72 -14.46 -29.15
CA THR A 152 2.39 -13.93 -27.94
C THR A 152 2.00 -14.69 -26.68
N LYS A 153 0.71 -15.06 -26.52
CA LYS A 153 0.25 -15.91 -25.39
C LYS A 153 0.82 -17.33 -25.45
N LEU A 154 0.92 -17.92 -26.64
CA LEU A 154 1.51 -19.25 -26.85
C LEU A 154 3.02 -19.25 -26.57
N GLU A 155 3.73 -18.20 -26.94
CA GLU A 155 5.17 -18.03 -26.66
C GLU A 155 5.43 -17.84 -25.16
N ALA A 156 4.67 -16.97 -24.48
CA ALA A 156 4.73 -16.80 -23.03
C ALA A 156 4.41 -18.10 -22.27
N SER A 157 3.43 -18.89 -22.74
CA SER A 157 3.08 -20.19 -22.15
C SER A 157 4.18 -21.24 -22.34
N LYS A 158 4.82 -21.29 -23.52
CA LYS A 158 5.96 -22.18 -23.80
C LYS A 158 7.18 -21.82 -22.94
N VAL A 159 7.48 -20.53 -22.76
CA VAL A 159 8.55 -20.06 -21.87
C VAL A 159 8.25 -20.43 -20.41
N GLY A 160 7.01 -20.26 -19.95
CA GLY A 160 6.58 -20.68 -18.61
C GLY A 160 6.69 -22.19 -18.38
N HIS A 161 6.40 -23.00 -19.40
CA HIS A 161 6.57 -24.46 -19.34
C HIS A 161 8.06 -24.86 -19.33
N LEU A 162 8.90 -24.18 -20.09
CA LEU A 162 10.35 -24.43 -20.14
C LEU A 162 11.03 -24.06 -18.81
N ILE A 163 10.67 -22.93 -18.20
CA ILE A 163 11.20 -22.50 -16.89
C ILE A 163 10.82 -23.49 -15.78
N ARG A 164 9.60 -24.05 -15.80
CA ARG A 164 9.20 -25.11 -14.84
C ARG A 164 9.96 -26.42 -15.05
N LYS A 165 10.35 -26.75 -16.29
CA LYS A 165 11.16 -27.93 -16.60
C LYS A 165 12.63 -27.81 -16.23
N VAL A 166 13.16 -26.58 -16.15
CA VAL A 166 14.57 -26.32 -15.75
C VAL A 166 14.72 -26.20 -14.23
N ARG A 167 13.63 -26.01 -13.48
CA ARG A 167 13.59 -25.92 -12.01
C ARG A 167 13.18 -27.23 -11.30
N ALA A 168 13.00 -28.33 -12.03
CA ALA A 168 12.77 -29.68 -11.50
C ALA A 168 13.99 -30.55 -11.80
#